data_AF-A0A924NT40-F1
#
_entry.id   AF-A0A924NT40-F1
#
_cell.length_a   1.000
_cell.length_b   1.000
_cell.length_c   1.000
_cell.angle_alpha   90.00
_cell.angle_beta   90.00
_cell.angle_gamma   90.00
#
_symmetry.space_group_name_H-M   'P 1'
#
loop_
_entity.id
_entity.type
_entity.pdbx_description
1 polymer ?
#
loop_
_entity_poly.entity_id
_entity_poly.type
_entity_poly.pdbx_seq_one_letter_code
_entity_poly.pdbx_strand_id
1 'polypeptide(L)'
;MNAPHPLMPLEANDAVHGTGLQAARLREIPYNYTSFSDREIVLRLLGVRAWALLNKLREERRTGRSARMLYEVLGDVWVVQRNPYLQDDLLDNPKRRRLLIEALNHRLTEVERRGDPGADAQRDADVGELLRAARAAVASFSGQFDTVAELRRRTAKVLGRHTEKDNIKFDGLSRVSHVTDATDWRVEYPFVVLTPDTEAEMAQMVKGCVELGLTIIPRGGGTGYTGGAVPLVWYSAVINTEKLEALRGVELLLLPGLDMPVPTIWSEAGVVTQRVADLAEQYGYVFAVDPTSAEASCIGGNIAMNAGGKKAVLWGTALANLAPWRMVTPDSQWLEVTRQNHNLGKIPDPALASFELKYFEADGKTLVRTEQLDIPGQSFRKEGLGKDVTDKFLSGLPGIQKEGCDGLITSARWIVHRMPIHVRTVCLEFFGNAKDAVPSIVEIKDFMFAEQRRSEAAGSPVLLAGLGHLDDRYLRAVGYATKSKRGGLPKMLLIGDIAGDDADAVARATSEIVRIANSRSGEGFVAISPEARKK
;
A
#
# COMPACT_ATOMS: atom_id res chain seq x y z
N MET A 1 21.92 3.36 -8.36
CA MET A 1 21.74 4.20 -9.57
C MET A 1 21.20 3.30 -10.67
N ASN A 2 19.88 3.28 -10.93
CA ASN A 2 19.25 2.59 -12.08
C ASN A 2 17.75 2.94 -12.15
N ALA A 3 17.42 4.23 -12.25
CA ALA A 3 16.11 4.66 -12.73
C ALA A 3 16.28 5.04 -14.21
N PRO A 4 15.62 4.39 -15.17
CA PRO A 4 15.80 4.69 -16.60
C PRO A 4 14.95 5.88 -17.05
N HIS A 5 14.79 6.91 -16.20
CA HIS A 5 14.42 8.28 -16.55
C HIS A 5 14.60 9.18 -15.31
N PRO A 6 15.18 10.39 -15.43
CA PRO A 6 15.12 11.36 -14.35
C PRO A 6 13.64 11.72 -14.11
N LEU A 7 13.15 11.56 -12.88
CA LEU A 7 11.93 12.22 -12.45
C LEU A 7 12.19 13.73 -12.56
N MET A 8 11.73 14.37 -13.63
CA MET A 8 11.80 15.83 -13.72
C MET A 8 11.03 16.41 -12.53
N PRO A 9 11.66 17.28 -11.71
CA PRO A 9 10.92 17.99 -10.69
C PRO A 9 9.79 18.77 -11.38
N LEU A 10 8.56 18.60 -10.89
CA LEU A 10 7.50 19.54 -11.16
C LEU A 10 7.94 20.87 -10.55
N GLU A 11 8.46 21.79 -11.38
CA GLU A 11 8.68 23.16 -10.94
C GLU A 11 7.34 23.73 -10.48
N ALA A 12 7.24 23.97 -9.18
CA ALA A 12 6.15 24.69 -8.57
C ALA A 12 6.28 26.17 -8.94
N ASN A 13 5.81 26.56 -10.12
CA ASN A 13 5.46 27.94 -10.44
C ASN A 13 4.54 28.00 -11.66
N ASP A 14 3.25 28.22 -11.39
CA ASP A 14 2.42 29.27 -11.99
C ASP A 14 0.96 29.03 -11.60
N ALA A 15 0.67 29.20 -10.31
CA ALA A 15 -0.68 29.46 -9.84
C ALA A 15 -1.02 30.94 -10.09
N VAL A 16 -1.15 31.32 -11.37
CA VAL A 16 -1.74 32.60 -11.74
C VAL A 16 -3.25 32.45 -11.62
N HIS A 17 -3.80 32.90 -10.49
CA HIS A 17 -5.22 33.20 -10.36
C HIS A 17 -5.59 34.36 -11.27
N GLY A 18 -5.91 34.05 -12.53
CA GLY A 18 -6.52 34.96 -13.49
C GLY A 18 -8.03 34.74 -13.56
N THR A 19 -8.81 35.73 -13.14
CA THR A 19 -10.25 35.81 -13.38
C THR A 19 -10.53 36.00 -14.87
N GLY A 20 -11.10 34.99 -15.53
CA GLY A 20 -11.55 35.07 -16.92
C GLY A 20 -12.15 33.74 -17.37
N LEU A 21 -13.41 33.79 -17.80
CA LEU A 21 -14.20 32.72 -18.45
C LEU A 21 -13.40 31.48 -18.83
N GLN A 22 -13.56 30.42 -18.03
CA GLN A 22 -12.92 29.12 -18.21
C GLN A 22 -13.42 28.51 -19.53
N ALA A 23 -12.69 28.74 -20.62
CA ALA A 23 -12.86 27.96 -21.84
C ALA A 23 -12.69 26.50 -21.44
N ALA A 24 -13.75 25.70 -21.59
CA ALA A 24 -13.69 24.27 -21.34
C ALA A 24 -12.46 23.71 -22.05
N ARG A 25 -11.53 23.10 -21.30
CA ARG A 25 -10.36 22.41 -21.87
C ARG A 25 -10.89 21.28 -22.76
N LEU A 26 -11.05 21.55 -24.04
CA LEU A 26 -11.38 20.55 -25.06
C LEU A 26 -10.18 19.61 -25.15
N ARG A 27 -10.37 18.33 -24.78
CA ARG A 27 -9.37 17.28 -25.05
C ARG A 27 -9.28 17.12 -26.57
N GLU A 28 -8.07 17.17 -27.11
CA GLU A 28 -7.76 16.98 -28.53
C GLU A 28 -7.43 15.51 -28.84
N ILE A 29 -6.88 14.77 -27.87
CA ILE A 29 -6.60 13.34 -28.02
C ILE A 29 -7.88 12.52 -27.80
N PRO A 30 -8.35 11.76 -28.81
CA PRO A 30 -9.50 10.87 -28.66
C PRO A 30 -9.24 9.75 -27.66
N TYR A 31 -10.30 9.27 -27.01
CA TYR A 31 -10.27 8.14 -26.07
C TYR A 31 -9.31 8.29 -24.89
N ASN A 32 -8.87 9.52 -24.60
CA ASN A 32 -8.19 9.83 -23.36
C ASN A 32 -9.22 9.77 -22.21
N TYR A 33 -9.44 8.58 -21.64
CA TYR A 33 -10.27 8.36 -20.45
C TYR A 33 -9.43 8.28 -19.17
N THR A 34 -8.16 8.64 -19.25
CA THR A 34 -7.22 8.62 -18.12
C THR A 34 -7.16 10.00 -17.43
N SER A 35 -6.56 10.04 -16.24
CA SER A 35 -6.25 11.29 -15.53
C SER A 35 -5.16 12.12 -16.23
N PHE A 36 -4.43 11.54 -17.20
CA PHE A 36 -3.44 12.25 -17.97
C PHE A 36 -4.07 13.28 -18.91
N SER A 37 -3.50 14.48 -18.91
CA SER A 37 -3.72 15.51 -19.91
C SER A 37 -3.10 15.14 -21.25
N ASP A 38 -3.56 15.78 -22.32
CA ASP A 38 -2.98 15.57 -23.67
C ASP A 38 -1.48 15.91 -23.70
N ARG A 39 -1.06 16.90 -22.89
CA ARG A 39 0.36 17.22 -22.67
C ARG A 39 1.11 16.00 -22.18
N GLU A 40 0.64 15.35 -21.12
CA GLU A 40 1.34 14.21 -20.53
C GLU A 40 1.41 13.01 -21.48
N ILE A 41 0.36 12.77 -22.26
CA ILE A 41 0.36 11.71 -23.29
C ILE A 41 1.40 12.04 -24.38
N VAL A 42 1.42 13.26 -24.89
CA VAL A 42 2.42 13.69 -25.88
C VAL A 42 3.83 13.57 -25.31
N LEU A 43 4.06 14.00 -24.07
CA LEU A 43 5.37 13.91 -23.44
C LEU A 43 5.85 12.45 -23.32
N ARG A 44 4.95 11.53 -22.97
CA ARG A 44 5.26 10.11 -22.84
C ARG A 44 5.51 9.44 -24.19
N LEU A 45 4.73 9.78 -25.23
CA LEU A 45 4.81 9.13 -26.54
C LEU A 45 5.87 9.75 -27.45
N LEU A 46 6.00 11.08 -27.44
CA LEU A 46 6.80 11.85 -28.40
C LEU A 46 7.90 12.71 -27.77
N GLY A 47 7.84 12.95 -26.45
CA GLY A 47 8.84 13.75 -25.73
C GLY A 47 8.58 15.26 -25.65
N VAL A 48 9.41 15.96 -24.87
CA VAL A 48 9.28 17.40 -24.57
C VAL A 48 9.35 18.27 -25.83
N ARG A 49 10.26 17.93 -26.75
CA ARG A 49 10.46 18.66 -28.00
C ARG A 49 9.21 18.66 -28.88
N ALA A 50 8.53 17.52 -29.00
CA ALA A 50 7.30 17.41 -29.76
C ALA A 50 6.16 18.27 -29.18
N TRP A 51 6.04 18.33 -27.85
CA TRP A 51 5.06 19.21 -27.20
C TRP A 51 5.32 20.69 -27.49
N ALA A 52 6.59 21.13 -27.47
CA ALA A 52 6.95 22.50 -27.81
C ALA A 52 6.58 22.86 -29.27
N LEU A 53 6.88 21.96 -30.21
CA LEU A 53 6.51 22.13 -31.63
C LEU A 53 5.01 22.19 -31.83
N LEU A 54 4.25 21.33 -31.15
CA LEU A 54 2.78 21.33 -31.22
C LEU A 54 2.18 22.66 -30.73
N ASN A 55 2.72 23.24 -29.65
CA ASN A 55 2.25 24.54 -29.16
C ASN A 55 2.56 25.65 -30.17
N LYS A 56 3.79 25.68 -30.72
CA LYS A 56 4.18 26.63 -31.77
C LYS A 56 3.24 26.57 -32.97
N LEU A 57 3.00 25.37 -33.50
CA LEU A 57 2.12 25.15 -34.66
C LEU A 57 0.63 25.41 -34.37
N ARG A 58 0.20 25.40 -33.10
CA ARG A 58 -1.18 25.70 -32.69
C ARG A 58 -1.49 27.20 -32.82
N GLU A 59 -0.51 28.06 -32.57
CA GLU A 59 -0.66 29.52 -32.64
C GLU A 59 -0.88 30.01 -34.09
N GLU A 60 -0.40 29.25 -35.08
CA GLU A 60 -0.45 29.61 -36.50
C GLU A 60 -1.83 29.40 -37.18
N ARG A 61 -2.85 28.87 -36.47
CA ARG A 61 -4.26 28.66 -36.90
C ARG A 61 -4.50 27.98 -38.27
N ARG A 62 -3.49 27.34 -38.87
CA ARG A 62 -3.55 26.69 -40.20
C ARG A 62 -3.60 25.15 -40.18
N THR A 63 -3.61 24.52 -39.01
CA THR A 63 -3.24 23.08 -38.82
C THR A 63 -4.37 22.14 -38.37
N GLY A 64 -5.61 22.60 -38.21
CA GLY A 64 -6.66 21.84 -37.49
C GLY A 64 -6.88 20.40 -37.94
N ARG A 65 -6.87 20.11 -39.25
CA ARG A 65 -7.10 18.75 -39.76
C ARG A 65 -5.88 17.83 -39.59
N SER A 66 -4.68 18.34 -39.80
CA SER A 66 -3.44 17.57 -39.63
C SER A 66 -3.12 17.30 -38.16
N ALA A 67 -3.35 18.29 -37.29
CA ALA A 67 -3.25 18.15 -35.84
C ALA A 67 -4.23 17.08 -35.32
N ARG A 68 -5.49 17.13 -35.78
CA ARG A 68 -6.49 16.10 -35.42
C ARG A 68 -6.04 14.69 -35.82
N MET A 69 -5.51 14.49 -37.02
CA MET A 69 -5.05 13.17 -37.47
C MET A 69 -3.86 12.67 -36.63
N LEU A 70 -2.94 13.56 -36.23
CA LEU A 70 -1.86 13.20 -35.31
C LEU A 70 -2.40 12.81 -33.94
N TYR A 71 -3.33 13.58 -33.36
CA TYR A 71 -3.94 13.26 -32.08
C TYR A 71 -4.78 11.97 -32.12
N GLU A 72 -5.43 11.64 -33.24
CA GLU A 72 -6.08 10.35 -33.45
C GLU A 72 -5.05 9.19 -33.42
N VAL A 73 -3.88 9.35 -34.06
CA VAL A 73 -2.78 8.36 -33.98
C VAL A 73 -2.30 8.18 -32.53
N LEU A 74 -2.07 9.28 -31.81
CA LEU A 74 -1.64 9.22 -30.41
C LEU A 74 -2.71 8.61 -29.51
N GLY A 75 -3.99 8.91 -29.74
CA GLY A 75 -5.12 8.34 -29.01
C GLY A 75 -5.23 6.83 -29.20
N ASP A 76 -5.12 6.35 -30.44
CA ASP A 76 -5.15 4.92 -30.76
C ASP A 76 -3.96 4.17 -30.13
N VAL A 77 -2.75 4.73 -30.16
CA VAL A 77 -1.59 4.15 -29.48
C VAL A 77 -1.81 4.12 -27.96
N TRP A 78 -2.26 5.24 -27.40
CA TRP A 78 -2.44 5.40 -25.95
C TRP A 78 -3.50 4.46 -25.39
N VAL A 79 -4.67 4.37 -26.05
CA VAL A 79 -5.78 3.53 -25.57
C VAL A 79 -5.39 2.06 -25.55
N VAL A 80 -4.61 1.59 -26.54
CA VAL A 80 -4.11 0.21 -26.57
C VAL A 80 -3.02 -0.01 -25.51
N GLN A 81 -2.07 0.91 -25.37
CA GLN A 81 -1.04 0.80 -24.33
C GLN A 81 -1.62 0.78 -22.91
N ARG A 82 -2.78 1.42 -22.70
CA ARG A 82 -3.44 1.52 -21.39
C ARG A 82 -4.59 0.52 -21.19
N ASN A 83 -4.79 -0.41 -22.11
CA ASN A 83 -5.87 -1.38 -22.02
C ASN A 83 -5.34 -2.81 -22.28
N PRO A 84 -5.08 -3.59 -21.20
CA PRO A 84 -4.66 -4.98 -21.32
C PRO A 84 -5.55 -5.85 -22.20
N TYR A 85 -6.88 -5.62 -22.23
CA TYR A 85 -7.80 -6.38 -23.09
C TYR A 85 -7.58 -6.10 -24.57
N LEU A 86 -7.30 -4.85 -24.95
CA LEU A 86 -6.95 -4.51 -26.33
C LEU A 86 -5.57 -5.07 -26.70
N GLN A 87 -4.62 -5.07 -25.77
CA GLN A 87 -3.31 -5.70 -26.00
C GLN A 87 -3.47 -7.19 -26.28
N ASP A 88 -4.26 -7.89 -25.46
CA ASP A 88 -4.51 -9.33 -25.62
C ASP A 88 -5.20 -9.63 -26.95
N ASP A 89 -6.27 -8.91 -27.33
CA ASP A 89 -6.94 -9.09 -28.64
C ASP A 89 -5.98 -8.91 -29.82
N LEU A 90 -5.08 -7.92 -29.75
CA LEU A 90 -4.13 -7.63 -30.83
C LEU A 90 -2.94 -8.60 -30.85
N LEU A 91 -2.56 -9.18 -29.70
CA LEU A 91 -1.58 -10.28 -29.65
C LEU A 91 -2.17 -11.56 -30.25
N ASP A 92 -3.42 -11.87 -29.93
CA ASP A 92 -4.10 -13.09 -30.39
C ASP A 92 -4.59 -12.97 -31.85
N ASN A 93 -4.76 -11.75 -32.36
CA ASN A 93 -5.23 -11.49 -33.72
C ASN A 93 -4.23 -10.67 -34.56
N PRO A 94 -3.20 -11.32 -35.16
CA PRO A 94 -2.20 -10.65 -35.99
C PRO A 94 -2.77 -9.87 -37.18
N LYS A 95 -3.96 -10.26 -37.69
CA LYS A 95 -4.65 -9.54 -38.78
C LYS A 95 -5.17 -8.19 -38.30
N ARG A 96 -5.87 -8.14 -37.15
CA ARG A 96 -6.34 -6.88 -36.54
C ARG A 96 -5.17 -5.97 -36.18
N ARG A 97 -4.11 -6.54 -35.59
CA ARG A 97 -2.86 -5.82 -35.30
C ARG A 97 -2.30 -5.13 -36.55
N ARG A 98 -2.15 -5.87 -37.66
CA ARG A 98 -1.67 -5.31 -38.92
C ARG A 98 -2.56 -4.19 -39.45
N LEU A 99 -3.88 -4.38 -39.44
CA LEU A 99 -4.83 -3.34 -39.89
C LEU A 99 -4.73 -2.05 -39.06
N LEU A 100 -4.58 -2.17 -37.74
CA LEU A 100 -4.34 -1.02 -36.87
C LEU A 100 -3.04 -0.29 -37.25
N ILE A 101 -1.92 -1.01 -37.35
CA ILE A 101 -0.62 -0.41 -37.69
C ILE A 101 -0.64 0.22 -39.08
N GLU A 102 -1.28 -0.39 -40.06
CA GLU A 102 -1.46 0.17 -41.41
C GLU A 102 -2.29 1.46 -41.36
N ALA A 103 -3.38 1.48 -40.59
CA ALA A 103 -4.22 2.67 -40.43
C ALA A 103 -3.46 3.83 -39.75
N LEU A 104 -2.66 3.57 -38.72
CA LEU A 104 -1.82 4.58 -38.07
C LEU A 104 -0.82 5.17 -39.06
N ASN A 105 -0.11 4.33 -39.81
CA ASN A 105 0.86 4.77 -40.82
C ASN A 105 0.20 5.54 -41.97
N HIS A 106 -0.98 5.11 -42.41
CA HIS A 106 -1.76 5.81 -43.42
C HIS A 106 -2.12 7.24 -42.97
N ARG A 107 -2.59 7.43 -41.73
CA ARG A 107 -2.88 8.76 -41.18
C ARG A 107 -1.63 9.65 -41.15
N LEU A 108 -0.48 9.13 -40.74
CA LEU A 108 0.78 9.89 -40.73
C LEU A 108 1.21 10.29 -42.15
N THR A 109 1.06 9.41 -43.14
CA THR A 109 1.33 9.73 -44.55
C THR A 109 0.38 10.79 -45.11
N GLU A 110 -0.89 10.77 -44.72
CA GLU A 110 -1.85 11.83 -45.10
C GLU A 110 -1.53 13.19 -44.47
N VAL A 111 -0.95 13.22 -43.27
CA VAL A 111 -0.45 14.46 -42.66
C VAL A 111 0.74 15.00 -43.45
N GLU A 112 1.66 14.12 -43.85
CA GLU A 112 2.85 14.46 -44.65
C GLU A 112 2.48 15.04 -46.02
N ARG A 113 1.51 14.43 -46.72
CA ARG A 113 1.01 14.89 -48.03
C ARG A 113 0.37 16.28 -48.01
N ARG A 114 0.02 16.78 -46.83
CA ARG A 114 -0.60 18.11 -46.64
C ARG A 114 0.41 19.20 -46.28
N GLY A 115 1.71 18.87 -46.21
CA GLY A 115 2.76 19.86 -46.18
C GLY A 115 2.73 20.74 -47.42
N ASP A 116 3.16 21.98 -47.30
CA ASP A 116 3.29 22.93 -48.41
C ASP A 116 4.69 23.54 -48.39
N PRO A 117 5.70 22.84 -48.95
CA PRO A 117 7.10 23.25 -48.83
C PRO A 117 7.39 24.58 -49.51
N GLY A 118 6.53 24.99 -50.45
CA GLY A 118 6.64 26.24 -51.19
C GLY A 118 6.10 27.46 -50.45
N ALA A 119 5.27 27.27 -49.42
CA ALA A 119 4.63 28.37 -48.69
C ALA A 119 5.31 28.72 -47.36
N ASP A 120 5.86 27.73 -46.64
CA ASP A 120 6.51 27.94 -45.34
C ASP A 120 7.50 26.81 -44.99
N ALA A 121 8.77 26.99 -45.38
CA ALA A 121 9.81 25.99 -45.21
C ALA A 121 10.12 25.65 -43.74
N GLN A 122 9.98 26.61 -42.82
CA GLN A 122 10.25 26.38 -41.39
C GLN A 122 9.13 25.55 -40.77
N ARG A 123 7.88 25.86 -41.10
CA ARG A 123 6.72 25.10 -40.63
C ARG A 123 6.76 23.66 -41.13
N ASP A 124 7.12 23.46 -42.39
CA ASP A 124 7.25 22.11 -42.96
C ASP A 124 8.38 21.32 -42.30
N ALA A 125 9.50 21.97 -41.92
CA ALA A 125 10.55 21.35 -41.13
C ALA A 125 10.07 20.92 -39.73
N ASP A 126 9.30 21.77 -39.05
CA ASP A 126 8.73 21.51 -37.72
C ASP A 126 7.70 20.35 -37.77
N VAL A 127 6.82 20.34 -38.78
CA VAL A 127 5.87 19.23 -39.02
C VAL A 127 6.61 17.95 -39.36
N GLY A 128 7.67 18.02 -40.16
CA GLY A 128 8.53 16.87 -40.46
C GLY A 128 9.21 16.29 -39.22
N GLU A 129 9.61 17.13 -38.26
CA GLU A 129 10.17 16.69 -36.98
C GLU A 129 9.10 15.95 -36.14
N LEU A 130 7.88 16.48 -36.05
CA LEU A 130 6.76 15.81 -35.38
C LEU A 130 6.40 14.47 -36.03
N LEU A 131 6.38 14.40 -37.36
CA LEU A 131 6.09 13.16 -38.09
C LEU A 131 7.16 12.11 -37.86
N ARG A 132 8.45 12.49 -37.81
CA ARG A 132 9.52 11.55 -37.45
C ARG A 132 9.33 10.99 -36.04
N ALA A 133 9.02 11.85 -35.06
CA ALA A 133 8.74 11.41 -33.69
C ALA A 133 7.51 10.47 -33.64
N ALA A 134 6.42 10.82 -34.34
CA ALA A 134 5.20 10.00 -34.37
C ALA A 134 5.42 8.65 -35.08
N ARG A 135 6.16 8.62 -36.19
CA ARG A 135 6.54 7.37 -36.88
C ARG A 135 7.40 6.48 -35.98
N ALA A 136 8.35 7.06 -35.25
CA ALA A 136 9.15 6.32 -34.27
C ALA A 136 8.28 5.74 -33.14
N ALA A 137 7.32 6.50 -32.63
CA ALA A 137 6.37 6.02 -31.62
C ALA A 137 5.49 4.87 -32.14
N VAL A 138 4.96 4.96 -33.36
CA VAL A 138 4.18 3.89 -34.01
C VAL A 138 5.04 2.64 -34.25
N ALA A 139 6.29 2.81 -34.68
CA ALA A 139 7.23 1.69 -34.86
C ALA A 139 7.54 0.99 -33.53
N SER A 140 7.79 1.76 -32.47
CA SER A 140 7.99 1.23 -31.11
C SER A 140 6.75 0.50 -30.59
N PHE A 141 5.56 1.08 -30.80
CA PHE A 141 4.28 0.46 -30.44
C PHE A 141 4.08 -0.88 -31.18
N SER A 142 4.37 -0.92 -32.48
CA SER A 142 4.31 -2.16 -33.26
C SER A 142 5.29 -3.22 -32.74
N GLY A 143 6.56 -2.86 -32.52
CA GLY A 143 7.59 -3.77 -32.00
C GLY A 143 7.32 -4.26 -30.58
N GLN A 144 6.56 -3.51 -29.78
CA GLN A 144 6.19 -3.90 -28.43
C GLN A 144 5.38 -5.21 -28.40
N PHE A 145 4.51 -5.46 -29.39
CA PHE A 145 3.74 -6.71 -29.43
C PHE A 145 4.63 -7.95 -29.56
N ASP A 146 5.65 -7.88 -30.42
CA ASP A 146 6.58 -9.01 -30.61
C ASP A 146 7.46 -9.19 -29.36
N THR A 147 7.88 -8.08 -28.73
CA THR A 147 8.59 -8.09 -27.46
C THR A 147 7.77 -8.76 -26.35
N VAL A 148 6.48 -8.38 -26.22
CA VAL A 148 5.56 -8.96 -25.22
C VAL A 148 5.30 -10.43 -25.50
N ALA A 149 5.08 -10.82 -26.77
CA ALA A 149 4.85 -12.21 -27.13
C ALA A 149 6.06 -13.10 -26.78
N GLU A 150 7.28 -12.66 -27.10
CA GLU A 150 8.49 -13.39 -26.74
C GLU A 150 8.68 -13.46 -25.22
N LEU A 151 8.44 -12.37 -24.50
CA LEU A 151 8.53 -12.36 -23.05
C LEU A 151 7.50 -13.30 -22.41
N ARG A 152 6.26 -13.37 -22.92
CA ARG A 152 5.24 -14.33 -22.47
C ARG A 152 5.71 -15.78 -22.65
N ARG A 153 6.27 -16.11 -23.82
CA ARG A 153 6.83 -17.45 -24.09
C ARG A 153 7.95 -17.81 -23.12
N ARG A 154 8.91 -16.91 -22.93
CA ARG A 154 10.03 -17.11 -22.00
C ARG A 154 9.54 -17.25 -20.56
N THR A 155 8.62 -16.39 -20.15
CA THR A 155 8.04 -16.39 -18.79
C THR A 155 7.30 -17.70 -18.51
N ALA A 156 6.44 -18.15 -19.42
CA ALA A 156 5.73 -19.42 -19.29
C ALA A 156 6.71 -20.61 -19.22
N LYS A 157 7.80 -20.58 -19.97
CA LYS A 157 8.84 -21.63 -19.96
C LYS A 157 9.64 -21.65 -18.66
N VAL A 158 10.03 -20.49 -18.14
CA VAL A 158 10.85 -20.37 -16.92
C VAL A 158 10.00 -20.68 -15.69
N LEU A 159 8.87 -19.97 -15.51
CA LEU A 159 8.04 -20.08 -14.31
C LEU A 159 7.16 -21.32 -14.31
N GLY A 160 6.73 -21.82 -15.48
CA GLY A 160 5.88 -23.02 -15.58
C GLY A 160 6.58 -24.33 -15.18
N ARG A 161 7.87 -24.27 -14.80
CA ARG A 161 8.60 -25.39 -14.16
C ARG A 161 8.37 -25.46 -12.66
N HIS A 162 7.87 -24.37 -12.07
CA HIS A 162 7.84 -24.15 -10.62
C HIS A 162 6.43 -23.89 -10.10
N THR A 163 5.48 -23.56 -10.97
CA THR A 163 4.09 -23.31 -10.61
C THR A 163 3.16 -23.77 -11.72
N GLU A 164 1.89 -23.95 -11.41
CA GLU A 164 0.86 -24.30 -12.38
C GLU A 164 0.64 -23.17 -13.40
N LYS A 165 0.21 -23.53 -14.61
CA LYS A 165 0.03 -22.55 -15.71
C LYS A 165 -0.95 -21.44 -15.34
N ASP A 166 -2.01 -21.79 -14.62
CA ASP A 166 -3.06 -20.84 -14.22
C ASP A 166 -2.56 -19.82 -13.18
N ASN A 167 -1.40 -20.05 -12.56
CA ASN A 167 -0.75 -19.09 -11.67
C ASN A 167 0.08 -18.05 -12.40
N ILE A 168 0.25 -18.16 -13.71
CA ILE A 168 1.00 -17.21 -14.55
C ILE A 168 0.00 -16.41 -15.38
N LYS A 169 -0.48 -15.30 -14.82
CA LYS A 169 -1.63 -14.56 -15.33
C LYS A 169 -1.21 -13.36 -16.17
N PHE A 170 -1.35 -13.52 -17.49
CA PHE A 170 -1.15 -12.44 -18.46
C PHE A 170 -2.44 -11.70 -18.84
N ASP A 171 -3.59 -12.21 -18.40
CA ASP A 171 -4.90 -11.74 -18.82
C ASP A 171 -5.22 -10.34 -18.30
N GLY A 172 -6.11 -9.65 -19.03
CA GLY A 172 -6.51 -8.30 -18.69
C GLY A 172 -7.15 -8.14 -17.31
N LEU A 173 -7.97 -9.10 -16.83
CA LEU A 173 -8.63 -8.97 -15.51
C LEU A 173 -7.58 -8.96 -14.39
N SER A 174 -6.66 -9.91 -14.42
CA SER A 174 -5.60 -9.99 -13.43
C SER A 174 -4.74 -8.73 -13.43
N ARG A 175 -4.28 -8.28 -14.61
CA ARG A 175 -3.43 -7.09 -14.72
C ARG A 175 -4.15 -5.81 -14.31
N VAL A 176 -5.43 -5.67 -14.62
CA VAL A 176 -6.25 -4.50 -14.22
C VAL A 176 -6.48 -4.48 -12.72
N SER A 177 -6.80 -5.61 -12.09
CA SER A 177 -7.02 -5.68 -10.64
C SER A 177 -5.75 -5.44 -9.82
N HIS A 178 -4.57 -5.55 -10.45
CA HIS A 178 -3.26 -5.41 -9.80
C HIS A 178 -2.51 -4.12 -10.20
N VAL A 179 -3.18 -3.19 -10.89
CA VAL A 179 -2.58 -1.93 -11.34
C VAL A 179 -2.42 -0.90 -10.20
N THR A 180 -3.15 -1.07 -9.09
CA THR A 180 -3.19 -0.09 -8.00
C THR A 180 -3.47 -0.71 -6.65
N ASP A 181 -3.12 0.00 -5.58
CA ASP A 181 -3.55 -0.26 -4.21
C ASP A 181 -4.68 0.72 -3.80
N ALA A 182 -4.92 0.92 -2.50
CA ALA A 182 -5.99 1.80 -2.01
C ALA A 182 -5.72 3.29 -2.28
N THR A 183 -4.53 3.67 -2.79
CA THR A 183 -4.28 5.03 -3.29
C THR A 183 -5.05 5.35 -4.57
N ASP A 184 -5.55 4.33 -5.27
CA ASP A 184 -6.16 4.44 -6.61
C ASP A 184 -5.19 5.01 -7.68
N TRP A 185 -3.89 5.05 -7.38
CA TRP A 185 -2.85 5.52 -8.28
C TRP A 185 -2.51 4.47 -9.33
N ARG A 186 -2.84 4.74 -10.59
CA ARG A 186 -2.68 3.81 -11.74
C ARG A 186 -1.58 4.26 -12.68
N VAL A 187 -0.32 3.96 -12.35
CA VAL A 187 0.84 4.41 -13.13
C VAL A 187 1.10 3.50 -14.32
N GLU A 188 1.41 2.22 -14.11
CA GLU A 188 1.60 1.22 -15.17
C GLU A 188 0.83 -0.07 -14.86
N TYR A 189 0.48 -0.83 -15.91
CA TYR A 189 -0.02 -2.20 -15.73
C TYR A 189 1.16 -3.15 -15.59
N PRO A 190 1.07 -4.15 -14.69
CA PRO A 190 2.11 -5.15 -14.61
C PRO A 190 2.13 -5.98 -15.90
N PHE A 191 3.29 -6.53 -16.26
CA PHE A 191 3.42 -7.44 -17.39
C PHE A 191 2.73 -8.78 -17.08
N VAL A 192 2.90 -9.28 -15.86
CA VAL A 192 2.34 -10.55 -15.39
C VAL A 192 1.94 -10.45 -13.92
N VAL A 193 0.88 -11.14 -13.55
CA VAL A 193 0.52 -11.40 -12.15
C VAL A 193 0.79 -12.87 -11.85
N LEU A 194 1.48 -13.14 -10.75
CA LEU A 194 1.84 -14.48 -10.31
C LEU A 194 1.09 -14.80 -9.01
N THR A 195 0.45 -15.97 -8.94
CA THR A 195 -0.40 -16.37 -7.79
C THR A 195 -0.01 -17.76 -7.27
N PRO A 196 1.11 -17.90 -6.55
CA PRO A 196 1.62 -19.20 -6.08
C PRO A 196 0.57 -19.94 -5.23
N ASP A 197 0.50 -21.26 -5.34
CA ASP A 197 -0.38 -22.10 -4.51
C ASP A 197 0.22 -22.39 -3.15
N THR A 198 1.55 -22.45 -3.07
CA THR A 198 2.27 -22.84 -1.85
C THR A 198 3.48 -21.95 -1.61
N GLU A 199 3.89 -21.83 -0.34
CA GLU A 199 5.12 -21.13 0.02
C GLU A 199 6.33 -21.70 -0.74
N ALA A 200 6.39 -23.02 -0.95
CA ALA A 200 7.53 -23.70 -1.57
C ALA A 200 7.89 -23.18 -2.98
N GLU A 201 6.93 -22.58 -3.70
CA GLU A 201 7.13 -22.02 -5.05
C GLU A 201 7.87 -20.68 -5.03
N MET A 202 7.82 -19.95 -3.90
CA MET A 202 8.21 -18.54 -3.81
C MET A 202 9.66 -18.29 -4.22
N ALA A 203 10.61 -19.11 -3.72
CA ALA A 203 12.03 -18.91 -4.02
C ALA A 203 12.35 -19.08 -5.52
N GLN A 204 11.79 -20.12 -6.16
CA GLN A 204 11.99 -20.34 -7.59
C GLN A 204 11.24 -19.33 -8.45
N MET A 205 10.09 -18.84 -7.97
CA MET A 205 9.33 -17.78 -8.63
C MET A 205 10.11 -16.45 -8.64
N VAL A 206 10.68 -16.06 -7.50
CA VAL A 206 11.57 -14.89 -7.41
C VAL A 206 12.77 -15.06 -8.33
N LYS A 207 13.44 -16.21 -8.28
CA LYS A 207 14.57 -16.52 -9.15
C LYS A 207 14.23 -16.39 -10.63
N GLY A 208 13.10 -16.96 -11.05
CA GLY A 208 12.64 -16.89 -12.43
C GLY A 208 12.31 -15.46 -12.87
N CYS A 209 11.69 -14.64 -12.01
CA CYS A 209 11.47 -13.22 -12.29
C CYS A 209 12.79 -12.46 -12.47
N VAL A 210 13.79 -12.69 -11.62
CA VAL A 210 15.12 -12.09 -11.73
C VAL A 210 15.83 -12.52 -13.03
N GLU A 211 15.78 -13.80 -13.39
CA GLU A 211 16.32 -14.33 -14.67
C GLU A 211 15.67 -13.66 -15.89
N LEU A 212 14.37 -13.36 -15.79
CA LEU A 212 13.62 -12.65 -16.82
C LEU A 212 13.85 -11.13 -16.80
N GLY A 213 14.55 -10.59 -15.81
CA GLY A 213 14.80 -9.16 -15.62
C GLY A 213 13.59 -8.36 -15.12
N LEU A 214 12.55 -9.03 -14.63
CA LEU A 214 11.31 -8.39 -14.20
C LEU A 214 11.48 -7.69 -12.85
N THR A 215 10.92 -6.48 -12.73
CA THR A 215 10.77 -5.84 -11.41
C THR A 215 9.71 -6.58 -10.60
N ILE A 216 10.05 -7.07 -9.42
CA ILE A 216 9.12 -7.84 -8.57
C ILE A 216 8.40 -6.87 -7.62
N ILE A 217 7.07 -7.00 -7.54
CA ILE A 217 6.22 -6.25 -6.62
C ILE A 217 5.41 -7.25 -5.80
N PRO A 218 5.71 -7.43 -4.50
CA PRO A 218 4.87 -8.25 -3.63
C PRO A 218 3.52 -7.59 -3.38
N ARG A 219 2.48 -8.40 -3.27
CA ARG A 219 1.13 -7.94 -3.00
C ARG A 219 0.34 -8.95 -2.18
N GLY A 220 -0.33 -8.47 -1.13
CA GLY A 220 -1.47 -9.16 -0.51
C GLY A 220 -2.78 -8.54 -1.00
N GLY A 221 -3.74 -8.29 -0.11
CA GLY A 221 -5.04 -7.67 -0.46
C GLY A 221 -5.02 -6.23 -1.01
N GLY A 222 -3.87 -5.62 -1.29
CA GLY A 222 -3.78 -4.33 -1.98
C GLY A 222 -4.33 -3.12 -1.23
N THR A 223 -4.46 -3.18 0.11
CA THR A 223 -5.09 -2.13 0.93
C THR A 223 -4.15 -1.00 1.36
N GLY A 224 -2.94 -0.92 0.79
CA GLY A 224 -1.93 0.07 1.15
C GLY A 224 -2.29 1.48 0.66
N TYR A 225 -1.89 2.52 1.41
CA TYR A 225 -2.10 3.93 1.06
C TYR A 225 -0.79 4.67 0.72
N THR A 226 0.30 3.93 0.47
CA THR A 226 1.63 4.48 0.18
C THR A 226 2.07 4.28 -1.27
N GLY A 227 1.28 3.57 -2.09
CA GLY A 227 1.67 3.21 -3.46
C GLY A 227 2.66 2.05 -3.53
N GLY A 228 2.94 1.36 -2.42
CA GLY A 228 3.95 0.30 -2.34
C GLY A 228 3.66 -0.93 -3.23
N ALA A 229 2.40 -1.14 -3.62
CA ALA A 229 2.00 -2.21 -4.53
C ALA A 229 1.64 -1.72 -5.95
N VAL A 230 1.98 -0.47 -6.29
CA VAL A 230 1.68 0.14 -7.59
C VAL A 230 2.84 -0.10 -8.57
N PRO A 231 2.60 -0.74 -9.73
CA PRO A 231 3.62 -0.85 -10.76
C PRO A 231 3.96 0.51 -11.38
N LEU A 232 5.25 0.86 -11.34
CA LEU A 232 5.77 2.08 -11.96
C LEU A 232 6.37 1.84 -13.35
N VAL A 233 6.62 0.57 -13.70
CA VAL A 233 7.16 0.14 -14.98
C VAL A 233 6.36 -1.04 -15.51
N TRP A 234 6.15 -1.09 -16.83
CA TRP A 234 5.41 -2.20 -17.46
C TRP A 234 6.15 -3.53 -17.31
N TYR A 235 7.49 -3.51 -17.24
CA TYR A 235 8.37 -4.67 -17.13
C TYR A 235 8.44 -5.19 -15.69
N SER A 236 7.28 -5.49 -15.12
CA SER A 236 7.11 -5.89 -13.73
C SER A 236 6.23 -7.14 -13.58
N ALA A 237 6.54 -7.93 -12.55
CA ALA A 237 5.74 -9.05 -12.09
C ALA A 237 5.17 -8.68 -10.72
N VAL A 238 3.84 -8.73 -10.59
CA VAL A 238 3.19 -8.66 -9.27
C VAL A 238 3.04 -10.08 -8.74
N ILE A 239 3.65 -10.39 -7.60
CA ILE A 239 3.47 -11.68 -6.92
C ILE A 239 2.40 -11.49 -5.85
N ASN A 240 1.20 -12.00 -6.11
CA ASN A 240 0.08 -11.94 -5.18
C ASN A 240 0.06 -13.19 -4.27
N THR A 241 0.25 -12.98 -2.97
CA THR A 241 0.32 -14.04 -1.95
C THR A 241 -1.03 -14.44 -1.36
N GLU A 242 -2.17 -13.89 -1.81
CA GLU A 242 -3.51 -14.14 -1.23
C GLU A 242 -3.92 -15.63 -1.23
N LYS A 243 -3.38 -16.45 -2.14
CA LYS A 243 -3.59 -17.90 -2.15
C LYS A 243 -2.82 -18.66 -1.05
N LEU A 244 -1.82 -18.04 -0.42
CA LEU A 244 -1.13 -18.59 0.74
C LEU A 244 -1.99 -18.34 1.99
N GLU A 245 -3.05 -19.13 2.15
CA GLU A 245 -4.09 -18.89 3.14
C GLU A 245 -4.17 -19.94 4.26
N ALA A 246 -3.14 -20.79 4.41
CA ALA A 246 -3.11 -21.74 5.51
C ALA A 246 -3.05 -21.00 6.87
N LEU A 247 -3.89 -21.45 7.80
CA LEU A 247 -4.08 -20.85 9.11
C LEU A 247 -4.27 -21.97 10.13
N ARG A 248 -3.54 -21.92 11.25
CA ARG A 248 -3.61 -22.91 12.33
C ARG A 248 -4.16 -22.26 13.60
N GLY A 249 -4.84 -23.05 14.43
CA GLY A 249 -5.40 -22.61 15.70
C GLY A 249 -4.34 -22.13 16.71
N VAL A 250 -4.79 -21.67 17.88
CA VAL A 250 -3.88 -21.20 18.92
C VAL A 250 -3.16 -22.38 19.59
N GLU A 251 -1.84 -22.29 19.68
CA GLU A 251 -0.95 -23.27 20.29
C GLU A 251 -0.08 -22.59 21.36
N LEU A 252 0.07 -23.24 22.52
CA LEU A 252 1.02 -22.83 23.55
C LEU A 252 2.42 -23.29 23.15
N LEU A 253 3.32 -22.36 22.84
CA LEU A 253 4.71 -22.66 22.48
C LEU A 253 5.69 -22.02 23.47
N LEU A 254 6.73 -22.78 23.83
CA LEU A 254 7.89 -22.22 24.52
C LEU A 254 8.75 -21.47 23.49
N LEU A 255 8.71 -20.14 23.54
CA LEU A 255 9.52 -19.29 22.66
C LEU A 255 10.98 -19.19 23.16
N PRO A 256 11.97 -18.99 22.27
CA PRO A 256 13.36 -18.90 22.67
C PRO A 256 13.62 -17.83 23.75
N GLY A 257 14.27 -18.25 24.84
CA GLY A 257 14.62 -17.38 25.95
C GLY A 257 13.50 -17.10 26.95
N LEU A 258 12.33 -17.74 26.82
CA LEU A 258 11.26 -17.67 27.82
C LEU A 258 11.15 -18.98 28.61
N ASP A 259 10.69 -18.86 29.86
CA ASP A 259 10.54 -19.99 30.77
C ASP A 259 9.15 -20.64 30.70
N MET A 260 8.18 -19.93 30.13
CA MET A 260 6.77 -20.35 30.11
C MET A 260 6.22 -20.38 28.68
N PRO A 261 5.37 -21.37 28.34
CA PRO A 261 4.67 -21.38 27.06
C PRO A 261 3.78 -20.15 26.87
N VAL A 262 3.78 -19.62 25.65
CA VAL A 262 3.03 -18.44 25.23
C VAL A 262 1.99 -18.85 24.19
N PRO A 263 0.75 -18.34 24.27
CA PRO A 263 -0.26 -18.61 23.24
C PRO A 263 0.13 -17.92 21.93
N THR A 264 0.21 -18.72 20.87
CA THR A 264 0.61 -18.26 19.54
C THR A 264 -0.33 -18.77 18.46
N ILE A 265 -0.41 -18.05 17.35
CA ILE A 265 -1.18 -18.43 16.15
C ILE A 265 -0.27 -18.36 14.92
N TRP A 266 -0.37 -19.34 14.02
CA TRP A 266 0.43 -19.38 12.79
C TRP A 266 -0.45 -19.14 11.58
N SER A 267 0.04 -18.33 10.63
CA SER A 267 -0.65 -18.02 9.40
C SER A 267 0.34 -17.83 8.23
N GLU A 268 -0.11 -18.20 7.04
CA GLU A 268 0.53 -17.79 5.79
C GLU A 268 0.23 -16.31 5.47
N ALA A 269 1.02 -15.74 4.57
CA ALA A 269 1.02 -14.32 4.23
C ALA A 269 -0.27 -13.83 3.56
N GLY A 270 -1.00 -14.71 2.88
CA GLY A 270 -2.26 -14.43 2.19
C GLY A 270 -3.48 -14.39 3.09
N VAL A 271 -3.40 -14.93 4.32
CA VAL A 271 -4.53 -14.96 5.24
C VAL A 271 -5.02 -13.54 5.53
N VAL A 272 -6.33 -13.30 5.34
CA VAL A 272 -6.99 -12.04 5.69
C VAL A 272 -6.88 -11.82 7.20
N THR A 273 -6.51 -10.61 7.60
CA THR A 273 -6.22 -10.24 9.00
C THR A 273 -7.39 -10.58 9.93
N GLN A 274 -8.62 -10.28 9.50
CA GLN A 274 -9.82 -10.59 10.27
C GLN A 274 -9.97 -12.09 10.55
N ARG A 275 -9.62 -12.98 9.60
CA ARG A 275 -9.68 -14.43 9.81
C ARG A 275 -8.72 -14.90 10.93
N VAL A 276 -7.55 -14.27 11.04
CA VAL A 276 -6.61 -14.55 12.15
C VAL A 276 -7.19 -14.05 13.48
N ALA A 277 -7.79 -12.86 13.49
CA ALA A 277 -8.44 -12.31 14.67
C ALA A 277 -9.63 -13.17 15.15
N ASP A 278 -10.51 -13.59 14.23
CA ASP A 278 -11.66 -14.43 14.52
C ASP A 278 -11.23 -15.79 15.08
N LEU A 279 -10.19 -16.40 14.50
CA LEU A 279 -9.66 -17.67 14.99
C LEU A 279 -9.02 -17.51 16.37
N ALA A 280 -8.30 -16.42 16.64
CA ALA A 280 -7.79 -16.16 17.98
C ALA A 280 -8.93 -16.00 19.00
N GLU A 281 -10.01 -15.29 18.63
CA GLU A 281 -11.18 -15.07 19.50
C GLU A 281 -11.93 -16.37 19.81
N GLN A 282 -12.05 -17.29 18.86
CA GLN A 282 -12.61 -18.63 19.10
C GLN A 282 -11.86 -19.41 20.18
N TYR A 283 -10.57 -19.12 20.38
CA TYR A 283 -9.74 -19.73 21.42
C TYR A 283 -9.67 -18.87 22.70
N GLY A 284 -10.44 -17.78 22.79
CA GLY A 284 -10.46 -16.87 23.94
C GLY A 284 -9.30 -15.86 23.97
N TYR A 285 -8.62 -15.66 22.84
CA TYR A 285 -7.51 -14.73 22.71
C TYR A 285 -7.82 -13.57 21.75
N VAL A 286 -6.94 -12.58 21.75
CA VAL A 286 -7.02 -11.38 20.92
C VAL A 286 -5.78 -11.30 20.05
N PHE A 287 -6.00 -11.25 18.74
CA PHE A 287 -4.96 -10.83 17.81
C PHE A 287 -4.79 -9.31 17.90
N ALA A 288 -3.55 -8.87 18.14
CA ALA A 288 -3.23 -7.47 18.41
C ALA A 288 -3.19 -6.60 17.16
N VAL A 289 -2.88 -7.16 15.99
CA VAL A 289 -2.76 -6.40 14.74
C VAL A 289 -4.16 -6.18 14.17
N ASP A 290 -4.66 -4.95 14.32
CA ASP A 290 -6.03 -4.57 13.95
C ASP A 290 -6.11 -3.28 13.13
N PRO A 291 -5.50 -3.23 11.93
CA PRO A 291 -5.66 -2.10 11.02
C PRO A 291 -7.14 -1.92 10.65
N THR A 292 -7.54 -0.69 10.29
CA THR A 292 -8.90 -0.41 9.81
C THR A 292 -9.30 -1.27 8.60
N SER A 293 -8.32 -1.74 7.83
CA SER A 293 -8.50 -2.64 6.69
C SER A 293 -8.48 -4.12 7.06
N ALA A 294 -8.71 -4.53 8.31
CA ALA A 294 -8.57 -5.92 8.75
C ALA A 294 -9.39 -6.93 7.91
N GLU A 295 -10.55 -6.53 7.39
CA GLU A 295 -11.42 -7.37 6.56
C GLU A 295 -10.88 -7.63 5.13
N ALA A 296 -9.85 -6.90 4.70
CA ALA A 296 -9.27 -7.01 3.35
C ALA A 296 -7.74 -7.10 3.31
N SER A 297 -7.04 -6.59 4.32
CA SER A 297 -5.59 -6.68 4.43
C SER A 297 -5.14 -8.10 4.78
N CYS A 298 -3.99 -8.51 4.26
CA CYS A 298 -3.41 -9.83 4.53
C CYS A 298 -2.19 -9.72 5.45
N ILE A 299 -1.88 -10.82 6.14
CA ILE A 299 -0.77 -10.96 7.10
C ILE A 299 0.58 -10.53 6.53
N GLY A 300 0.91 -10.91 5.29
CA GLY A 300 2.18 -10.51 4.65
C GLY A 300 2.31 -9.00 4.51
N GLY A 301 1.22 -8.33 4.14
CA GLY A 301 1.15 -6.87 4.07
C GLY A 301 1.29 -6.23 5.45
N ASN A 302 0.68 -6.80 6.49
CA ASN A 302 0.81 -6.29 7.85
C ASN A 302 2.26 -6.35 8.36
N ILE A 303 2.99 -7.41 8.03
CA ILE A 303 4.41 -7.55 8.37
C ILE A 303 5.23 -6.52 7.57
N ALA A 304 5.06 -6.49 6.24
CA ALA A 304 5.76 -5.59 5.33
C ALA A 304 5.57 -4.11 5.68
N MET A 305 4.41 -3.74 6.24
CA MET A 305 4.06 -2.38 6.65
C MET A 305 4.32 -2.11 8.13
N ASN A 306 4.69 -3.13 8.92
CA ASN A 306 4.69 -3.09 10.39
C ASN A 306 3.37 -2.50 10.93
N ALA A 307 2.23 -3.09 10.50
CA ALA A 307 0.91 -2.54 10.71
C ALA A 307 0.60 -2.31 12.19
N GLY A 308 -0.05 -1.17 12.47
CA GLY A 308 -0.59 -0.86 13.78
C GLY A 308 -2.09 -1.13 13.83
N GLY A 309 -2.77 -0.31 14.63
CA GLY A 309 -4.20 -0.40 14.85
C GLY A 309 -4.52 0.20 16.22
N LYS A 310 -5.80 0.18 16.63
CA LYS A 310 -6.20 0.75 17.93
C LYS A 310 -5.55 0.02 19.10
N LYS A 311 -5.34 -1.30 18.98
CA LYS A 311 -4.74 -2.14 20.04
C LYS A 311 -3.23 -1.95 20.17
N ALA A 312 -2.58 -1.21 19.27
CA ALA A 312 -1.14 -0.97 19.34
C ALA A 312 -0.71 -0.17 20.58
N VAL A 313 -1.66 0.52 21.24
CA VAL A 313 -1.43 1.17 22.55
C VAL A 313 -1.08 0.14 23.63
N LEU A 314 -1.74 -1.03 23.59
CA LEU A 314 -1.52 -2.15 24.51
C LEU A 314 -0.28 -2.96 24.12
N TRP A 315 -0.29 -3.52 22.90
CA TRP A 315 0.65 -4.57 22.51
C TRP A 315 1.60 -4.19 21.37
N GLY A 316 1.63 -2.91 20.98
CA GLY A 316 2.50 -2.44 19.90
C GLY A 316 2.02 -2.84 18.50
N THR A 317 2.85 -2.57 17.51
CA THR A 317 2.57 -2.86 16.10
C THR A 317 2.85 -4.34 15.78
N ALA A 318 2.70 -4.74 14.51
CA ALA A 318 2.96 -6.09 14.04
C ALA A 318 4.28 -6.67 14.56
N LEU A 319 5.39 -5.92 14.46
CA LEU A 319 6.71 -6.39 14.94
C LEU A 319 6.70 -6.79 16.42
N ALA A 320 5.96 -6.07 17.26
CA ALA A 320 5.91 -6.35 18.70
C ALA A 320 5.22 -7.68 19.04
N ASN A 321 4.50 -8.27 18.08
CA ASN A 321 3.70 -9.47 18.25
C ASN A 321 4.24 -10.67 17.46
N LEU A 322 5.29 -10.48 16.65
CA LEU A 322 5.91 -11.56 15.89
C LEU A 322 6.84 -12.40 16.76
N ALA A 323 6.72 -13.72 16.64
CA ALA A 323 7.65 -14.67 17.23
C ALA A 323 8.67 -15.10 16.15
N PRO A 324 8.35 -16.03 15.23
CA PRO A 324 9.09 -16.14 13.97
C PRO A 324 8.29 -15.69 12.74
N TRP A 325 8.99 -15.28 11.68
CA TRP A 325 8.44 -15.12 10.33
C TRP A 325 9.40 -15.62 9.27
N ARG A 326 8.84 -16.01 8.12
CA ARG A 326 9.56 -16.53 6.96
C ARG A 326 9.34 -15.65 5.75
N MET A 327 10.38 -15.52 4.94
CA MET A 327 10.36 -14.74 3.71
C MET A 327 11.34 -15.29 2.67
N VAL A 328 11.18 -14.84 1.43
CA VAL A 328 12.14 -15.05 0.34
C VAL A 328 12.81 -13.73 0.00
N THR A 329 14.14 -13.71 -0.03
CA THR A 329 14.95 -12.53 -0.33
C THR A 329 15.09 -12.33 -1.85
N PRO A 330 15.55 -11.15 -2.32
CA PRO A 330 15.84 -10.90 -3.74
C PRO A 330 16.88 -11.85 -4.34
N ASP A 331 17.77 -12.40 -3.50
CA ASP A 331 18.76 -13.40 -3.91
C ASP A 331 18.16 -14.81 -4.04
N SER A 332 16.83 -14.94 -3.94
CA SER A 332 16.09 -16.21 -4.01
C SER A 332 16.44 -17.18 -2.88
N GLN A 333 16.93 -16.65 -1.76
CA GLN A 333 17.19 -17.41 -0.53
C GLN A 333 15.96 -17.35 0.37
N TRP A 334 15.72 -18.43 1.09
CA TRP A 334 14.77 -18.44 2.19
C TRP A 334 15.41 -17.79 3.41
N LEU A 335 14.65 -16.98 4.13
CA LEU A 335 15.05 -16.36 5.39
C LEU A 335 13.99 -16.64 6.44
N GLU A 336 14.40 -17.21 7.56
CA GLU A 336 13.61 -17.30 8.78
C GLU A 336 14.19 -16.36 9.82
N VAL A 337 13.36 -15.46 10.34
CA VAL A 337 13.72 -14.54 11.42
C VAL A 337 12.97 -14.95 12.68
N THR A 338 13.70 -15.18 13.76
CA THR A 338 13.12 -15.58 15.06
C THR A 338 13.49 -14.57 16.14
N ARG A 339 12.48 -14.00 16.79
CA ARG A 339 12.65 -13.10 17.93
C ARG A 339 13.11 -13.88 19.17
N GLN A 340 14.22 -13.45 19.75
CA GLN A 340 14.83 -14.02 20.96
C GLN A 340 14.40 -13.21 22.19
N ASN A 341 14.25 -13.88 23.34
CA ASN A 341 13.96 -13.23 24.63
C ASN A 341 12.77 -12.26 24.54
N HIS A 342 11.67 -12.69 23.93
CA HIS A 342 10.55 -11.81 23.62
C HIS A 342 9.92 -11.23 24.89
N ASN A 343 9.90 -9.91 25.04
CA ASN A 343 9.40 -9.23 26.25
C ASN A 343 7.87 -9.26 26.48
N LEU A 344 7.13 -10.05 25.69
CA LEU A 344 5.66 -10.13 25.62
C LEU A 344 4.89 -8.79 25.62
N GLY A 345 5.55 -7.70 25.24
CA GLY A 345 5.01 -6.34 25.28
C GLY A 345 5.55 -5.48 24.14
N LYS A 346 5.57 -4.17 24.33
CA LYS A 346 6.03 -3.24 23.30
C LYS A 346 7.56 -3.26 23.20
N ILE A 347 8.09 -3.11 21.99
CA ILE A 347 9.54 -3.21 21.72
C ILE A 347 10.42 -2.09 22.32
N PRO A 348 9.94 -0.85 22.50
CA PRO A 348 10.76 0.16 23.17
C PRO A 348 11.05 -0.15 24.64
N ASP A 349 10.30 -1.07 25.23
CA ASP A 349 10.37 -1.40 26.65
C ASP A 349 11.67 -2.15 27.02
N PRO A 350 12.13 -3.17 26.26
CA PRO A 350 13.44 -3.77 26.49
C PRO A 350 14.60 -2.87 26.05
N ALA A 351 15.73 -2.98 26.75
CA ALA A 351 16.98 -2.31 26.35
C ALA A 351 17.46 -2.79 24.96
N LEU A 352 17.29 -4.08 24.68
CA LEU A 352 17.70 -4.73 23.43
C LEU A 352 16.59 -5.65 22.90
N ALA A 353 16.33 -5.60 21.61
CA ALA A 353 15.51 -6.55 20.88
C ALA A 353 16.42 -7.38 19.97
N SER A 354 16.44 -8.69 20.22
CA SER A 354 17.37 -9.65 19.61
C SER A 354 16.64 -10.56 18.62
N PHE A 355 17.25 -10.80 17.46
CA PHE A 355 16.68 -11.61 16.39
C PHE A 355 17.75 -12.56 15.82
N GLU A 356 17.39 -13.84 15.69
CA GLU A 356 18.19 -14.82 14.96
C GLU A 356 17.68 -14.89 13.51
N LEU A 357 18.58 -14.76 12.55
CA LEU A 357 18.29 -14.79 11.12
C LEU A 357 18.94 -16.04 10.53
N LYS A 358 18.15 -16.98 10.02
CA LYS A 358 18.62 -18.19 9.32
C LYS A 358 18.34 -18.10 7.83
N TYR A 359 19.40 -18.12 7.04
CA TYR A 359 19.33 -18.11 5.58
C TYR A 359 19.47 -19.53 5.05
N PHE A 360 18.61 -19.91 4.12
CA PHE A 360 18.63 -21.21 3.46
C PHE A 360 18.67 -21.03 1.95
N GLU A 361 19.20 -22.03 1.25
CA GLU A 361 19.12 -22.13 -0.21
C GLU A 361 17.66 -22.16 -0.68
N ALA A 362 17.44 -22.01 -1.99
CA ALA A 362 16.10 -21.96 -2.59
C ALA A 362 15.23 -23.22 -2.34
N ASP A 363 15.81 -24.32 -1.86
CA ASP A 363 15.09 -25.51 -1.41
C ASP A 363 14.38 -25.35 -0.05
N GLY A 364 14.69 -24.26 0.68
CA GLY A 364 14.15 -23.93 1.99
C GLY A 364 14.62 -24.84 3.12
N LYS A 365 15.66 -25.66 2.90
CA LYS A 365 16.13 -26.69 3.82
C LYS A 365 17.63 -26.61 4.07
N THR A 366 18.43 -26.33 3.04
CA THR A 366 19.88 -26.29 3.15
C THR A 366 20.31 -24.98 3.79
N LEU A 367 20.73 -25.03 5.05
CA LEU A 367 21.19 -23.85 5.79
C LEU A 367 22.48 -23.30 5.17
N VAL A 368 22.47 -22.00 4.86
CA VAL A 368 23.60 -21.27 4.30
C VAL A 368 24.37 -20.56 5.40
N ARG A 369 23.65 -19.82 6.25
CA ARG A 369 24.25 -19.07 7.37
C ARG A 369 23.22 -18.70 8.43
N THR A 370 23.73 -18.37 9.61
CA THR A 370 22.97 -17.83 10.73
C THR A 370 23.61 -16.53 11.19
N GLU A 371 22.78 -15.52 11.45
CA GLU A 371 23.19 -14.21 11.93
C GLU A 371 22.38 -13.84 13.18
N GLN A 372 22.99 -13.07 14.08
CA GLN A 372 22.31 -12.49 15.24
C GLN A 372 22.24 -10.98 15.06
N LEU A 373 21.04 -10.43 15.17
CA LEU A 373 20.77 -9.00 15.06
C LEU A 373 20.21 -8.47 16.38
N ASP A 374 21.03 -7.67 17.06
CA ASP A 374 20.71 -7.08 18.35
C ASP A 374 20.49 -5.56 18.16
N ILE A 375 19.26 -5.10 18.37
CA ILE A 375 18.85 -3.73 18.09
C ILE A 375 18.38 -3.06 19.39
N PRO A 376 18.90 -1.88 19.75
CA PRO A 376 18.38 -1.14 20.89
C PRO A 376 16.87 -0.91 20.75
N GLY A 377 16.07 -1.25 21.77
CA GLY A 377 14.60 -1.18 21.67
C GLY A 377 14.09 0.22 21.31
N GLN A 378 14.79 1.26 21.78
CA GLN A 378 14.50 2.65 21.49
C GLN A 378 14.66 3.01 20.00
N SER A 379 15.51 2.31 19.24
CA SER A 379 15.71 2.57 17.81
C SER A 379 14.46 2.29 16.96
N PHE A 380 13.51 1.50 17.46
CA PHE A 380 12.25 1.23 16.76
C PHE A 380 11.22 2.36 16.89
N ARG A 381 11.52 3.42 17.66
CA ARG A 381 10.65 4.58 17.80
C ARG A 381 11.44 5.88 17.71
N LYS A 382 10.81 6.87 17.09
CA LYS A 382 11.30 8.24 17.18
C LYS A 382 10.75 8.88 18.44
N GLU A 383 11.65 9.46 19.23
CA GLU A 383 11.31 10.18 20.45
C GLU A 383 10.23 11.24 20.16
N GLY A 384 9.15 11.24 20.95
CA GLY A 384 8.01 12.14 20.80
C GLY A 384 7.04 11.86 19.65
N LEU A 385 7.38 11.01 18.67
CA LEU A 385 6.58 10.78 17.45
C LEU A 385 6.00 9.36 17.31
N GLY A 386 6.50 8.39 18.09
CA GLY A 386 6.01 7.00 18.05
C GLY A 386 6.69 6.19 16.95
N LYS A 387 5.91 5.48 16.12
CA LYS A 387 6.43 4.71 14.98
C LYS A 387 6.96 5.68 13.92
N ASP A 388 8.25 5.59 13.58
CA ASP A 388 8.82 6.31 12.46
C ASP A 388 8.61 5.52 11.17
N VAL A 389 7.60 5.89 10.39
CA VAL A 389 7.30 5.22 9.11
C VAL A 389 8.32 5.53 8.01
N THR A 390 9.18 6.54 8.20
CA THR A 390 10.19 6.96 7.23
C THR A 390 11.48 6.15 7.34
N ASP A 391 11.75 5.55 8.50
CA ASP A 391 12.87 4.63 8.69
C ASP A 391 12.60 3.27 8.04
N LYS A 392 12.86 3.19 6.73
CA LYS A 392 12.79 1.93 5.98
C LYS A 392 13.98 1.02 6.25
N PHE A 393 15.06 1.50 6.86
CA PHE A 393 16.21 0.65 7.18
C PHE A 393 15.95 -0.16 8.44
N LEU A 394 15.31 0.43 9.46
CA LEU A 394 14.90 -0.20 10.72
C LEU A 394 16.02 -1.07 11.32
N SER A 395 17.22 -0.49 11.39
CA SER A 395 18.45 -1.16 11.85
C SER A 395 18.80 -2.46 11.11
N GLY A 396 18.38 -2.59 9.86
CA GLY A 396 18.63 -3.76 9.02
C GLY A 396 17.66 -4.92 9.23
N LEU A 397 16.64 -4.78 10.07
CA LEU A 397 15.68 -5.87 10.35
C LEU A 397 14.90 -6.26 9.08
N PRO A 398 15.01 -7.52 8.59
CA PRO A 398 14.42 -7.90 7.31
C PRO A 398 12.89 -7.99 7.33
N GLY A 399 12.27 -7.62 6.21
CA GLY A 399 10.85 -7.77 5.94
C GLY A 399 9.92 -6.78 6.66
N ILE A 400 10.38 -6.12 7.73
CA ILE A 400 9.53 -5.28 8.59
C ILE A 400 9.63 -3.82 8.19
N GLN A 401 8.49 -3.20 7.87
CA GLN A 401 8.42 -1.80 7.41
C GLN A 401 9.13 -1.56 6.06
N LYS A 402 9.44 -2.63 5.32
CA LYS A 402 10.19 -2.61 4.06
C LYS A 402 9.32 -2.45 2.84
N GLU A 403 8.00 -2.62 2.99
CA GLU A 403 7.03 -2.55 1.89
C GLU A 403 7.41 -3.48 0.72
N GLY A 404 8.10 -4.59 1.02
CA GLY A 404 8.52 -5.57 0.03
C GLY A 404 9.87 -5.30 -0.66
N CYS A 405 10.58 -4.24 -0.30
CA CYS A 405 11.84 -3.87 -0.95
C CYS A 405 13.02 -4.83 -0.67
N ASP A 406 12.92 -5.67 0.36
CA ASP A 406 13.97 -6.63 0.74
C ASP A 406 13.50 -8.10 0.73
N GLY A 407 12.32 -8.37 0.16
CA GLY A 407 11.81 -9.71 -0.04
C GLY A 407 10.30 -9.85 0.14
N LEU A 408 9.82 -11.08 0.08
CA LEU A 408 8.41 -11.44 0.15
C LEU A 408 8.15 -12.28 1.39
N ILE A 409 7.31 -11.78 2.30
CA ILE A 409 6.83 -12.53 3.45
C ILE A 409 5.96 -13.69 2.97
N THR A 410 6.15 -14.87 3.55
CA THR A 410 5.42 -16.09 3.15
C THR A 410 4.56 -16.64 4.28
N SER A 411 5.04 -16.62 5.53
CA SER A 411 4.30 -17.02 6.72
C SER A 411 4.88 -16.41 7.99
N ALA A 412 4.10 -16.45 9.07
CA ALA A 412 4.54 -16.00 10.37
C ALA A 412 3.77 -16.69 11.50
N ARG A 413 4.36 -16.62 12.68
CA ARG A 413 3.70 -16.97 13.93
C ARG A 413 3.71 -15.77 14.87
N TRP A 414 2.56 -15.58 15.50
CA TRP A 414 2.23 -14.39 16.26
C TRP A 414 1.86 -14.76 17.67
N ILE A 415 2.23 -13.92 18.63
CA ILE A 415 1.70 -13.98 19.98
C ILE A 415 0.27 -13.42 19.96
N VAL A 416 -0.64 -14.13 20.62
CA VAL A 416 -2.01 -13.66 20.86
C VAL A 416 -2.19 -13.35 22.35
N HIS A 417 -3.07 -12.42 22.66
CA HIS A 417 -3.16 -11.84 24.01
C HIS A 417 -4.49 -12.16 24.65
N ARG A 418 -4.58 -11.99 25.97
CA ARG A 418 -5.88 -11.95 26.66
C ARG A 418 -6.29 -10.49 26.85
N MET A 419 -7.52 -10.16 26.46
CA MET A 419 -8.11 -8.87 26.82
C MET A 419 -8.63 -8.93 28.27
N PRO A 420 -8.48 -7.86 29.08
CA PRO A 420 -9.13 -7.80 30.38
C PRO A 420 -10.66 -7.92 30.27
N ILE A 421 -11.30 -8.50 31.28
CA ILE A 421 -12.71 -8.89 31.22
C ILE A 421 -13.71 -7.73 31.28
N HIS A 422 -13.31 -6.57 31.83
CA HIS A 422 -14.16 -5.39 31.92
C HIS A 422 -13.65 -4.29 31.01
N VAL A 423 -14.51 -3.81 30.11
CA VAL A 423 -14.20 -2.71 29.20
C VAL A 423 -15.31 -1.66 29.27
N ARG A 424 -14.92 -0.39 29.38
CA ARG A 424 -15.81 0.77 29.26
C ARG A 424 -15.30 1.68 28.15
N THR A 425 -16.18 2.09 27.25
CA THR A 425 -15.85 3.03 26.17
C THR A 425 -16.31 4.42 26.57
N VAL A 426 -15.40 5.38 26.58
CA VAL A 426 -15.70 6.81 26.73
C VAL A 426 -15.88 7.45 25.37
N CYS A 427 -16.88 8.32 25.26
CA CYS A 427 -17.11 9.20 24.14
C CYS A 427 -17.14 10.63 24.70
N LEU A 428 -16.15 11.45 24.35
CA LEU A 428 -15.94 12.78 24.92
C LEU A 428 -16.11 13.83 23.83
N GLU A 429 -17.19 14.59 23.90
CA GLU A 429 -17.55 15.62 22.92
C GLU A 429 -17.10 16.99 23.40
N PHE A 430 -16.25 17.67 22.63
CA PHE A 430 -15.72 18.98 23.00
C PHE A 430 -16.30 20.07 22.11
N PHE A 431 -16.78 21.15 22.74
CA PHE A 431 -17.38 22.30 22.08
C PHE A 431 -16.51 23.55 22.27
N GLY A 432 -16.65 24.53 21.38
CA GLY A 432 -15.83 25.75 21.42
C GLY A 432 -14.54 25.60 20.62
N ASN A 433 -13.44 26.23 21.05
CA ASN A 433 -12.19 26.19 20.29
C ASN A 433 -11.42 24.88 20.56
N ALA A 434 -10.97 24.19 19.51
CA ALA A 434 -10.22 22.94 19.63
C ALA A 434 -8.96 23.08 20.50
N LYS A 435 -8.32 24.25 20.52
CA LYS A 435 -7.15 24.52 21.37
C LYS A 435 -7.42 24.30 22.87
N ASP A 436 -8.66 24.52 23.31
CA ASP A 436 -9.05 24.39 24.72
C ASP A 436 -9.30 22.92 25.09
N ALA A 437 -9.60 22.10 24.08
CA ALA A 437 -9.88 20.68 24.21
C ALA A 437 -8.61 19.82 24.10
N VAL A 438 -7.66 20.17 23.23
CA VAL A 438 -6.41 19.40 23.00
C VAL A 438 -5.65 19.01 24.28
N PRO A 439 -5.52 19.86 25.32
CA PRO A 439 -4.85 19.48 26.57
C PRO A 439 -5.45 18.23 27.24
N SER A 440 -6.75 17.97 27.06
CA SER A 440 -7.40 16.78 27.63
C SER A 440 -6.79 15.47 27.12
N ILE A 441 -6.25 15.43 25.90
CA ILE A 441 -5.59 14.23 25.36
C ILE A 441 -4.36 13.87 26.20
N VAL A 442 -3.53 14.88 26.50
CA VAL A 442 -2.31 14.69 27.28
C VAL A 442 -2.65 14.36 28.73
N GLU A 443 -3.60 15.08 29.32
CA GLU A 443 -4.06 14.85 30.70
C GLU A 443 -4.65 13.45 30.90
N ILE A 444 -5.51 12.99 29.97
CA ILE A 444 -6.07 11.63 30.00
C ILE A 444 -4.98 10.59 29.85
N LYS A 445 -4.04 10.77 28.91
CA LYS A 445 -2.93 9.84 28.69
C LYS A 445 -2.04 9.74 29.93
N ASP A 446 -1.64 10.87 30.50
CA ASP A 446 -0.74 10.92 31.65
C ASP A 446 -1.43 10.33 32.90
N PHE A 447 -2.71 10.65 33.11
CA PHE A 447 -3.54 10.02 34.14
C PHE A 447 -3.58 8.50 33.96
N MET A 448 -3.93 8.02 32.77
CA MET A 448 -4.08 6.59 32.52
C MET A 448 -2.77 5.82 32.64
N PHE A 449 -1.64 6.41 32.24
CA PHE A 449 -0.33 5.77 32.42
C PHE A 449 0.13 5.75 33.88
N ALA A 450 -0.21 6.79 34.66
CA ALA A 450 0.01 6.76 36.10
C ALA A 450 -0.90 5.72 36.79
N GLU A 451 -2.17 5.65 36.37
CA GLU A 451 -3.15 4.71 36.89
C GLU A 451 -2.77 3.26 36.56
N GLN A 452 -2.29 2.99 35.35
CA GLN A 452 -1.77 1.68 34.96
C GLN A 452 -0.66 1.24 35.90
N ARG A 453 0.38 2.07 36.11
CA ARG A 453 1.48 1.73 37.02
C ARG A 453 1.00 1.45 38.45
N ARG A 454 0.06 2.26 38.95
CA ARG A 454 -0.51 2.12 40.29
C ARG A 454 -1.30 0.82 40.45
N SER A 455 -2.15 0.51 39.47
CA SER A 455 -3.04 -0.65 39.49
C SER A 455 -2.31 -1.96 39.16
N GLU A 456 -1.26 -1.90 38.33
CA GLU A 456 -0.34 -3.00 38.08
C GLU A 456 0.41 -3.41 39.36
N ALA A 457 0.89 -2.44 40.16
CA ALA A 457 1.48 -2.72 41.47
C ALA A 457 0.49 -3.36 42.47
N ALA A 458 -0.82 -3.20 42.24
CA ALA A 458 -1.89 -3.82 43.03
C ALA A 458 -2.36 -5.18 42.45
N GLY A 459 -1.75 -5.66 41.36
CA GLY A 459 -2.04 -6.96 40.75
C GLY A 459 -3.26 -7.00 39.82
N SER A 460 -3.88 -5.85 39.51
CA SER A 460 -5.04 -5.76 38.60
C SER A 460 -4.96 -4.47 37.79
N PRO A 461 -4.15 -4.44 36.70
CA PRO A 461 -3.91 -3.22 35.94
C PRO A 461 -5.17 -2.71 35.24
N VAL A 462 -5.35 -1.39 35.28
CA VAL A 462 -6.33 -0.65 34.48
C VAL A 462 -5.59 -0.01 33.31
N LEU A 463 -6.03 -0.33 32.10
CA LEU A 463 -5.35 -0.06 30.84
C LEU A 463 -6.15 0.92 29.99
N LEU A 464 -5.45 1.83 29.31
CA LEU A 464 -5.99 2.55 28.17
C LEU A 464 -5.82 1.67 26.92
N ALA A 465 -6.89 1.00 26.52
CA ALA A 465 -6.90 0.06 25.40
C ALA A 465 -6.94 0.74 24.02
N GLY A 466 -7.41 1.99 23.97
CA GLY A 466 -7.39 2.83 22.78
C GLY A 466 -7.80 4.26 23.12
N LEU A 467 -7.32 5.23 22.34
CA LEU A 467 -7.74 6.62 22.40
C LEU A 467 -7.62 7.25 21.00
N GLY A 468 -8.75 7.46 20.34
CA GLY A 468 -8.86 8.07 19.02
C GLY A 468 -9.36 9.50 19.10
N HIS A 469 -8.77 10.37 18.29
CA HIS A 469 -9.16 11.77 18.13
C HIS A 469 -9.75 12.01 16.74
N LEU A 470 -10.90 12.69 16.68
CA LEU A 470 -11.58 13.07 15.43
C LEU A 470 -11.91 14.56 15.47
N ASP A 471 -11.58 15.29 14.39
CA ASP A 471 -11.91 16.70 14.23
C ASP A 471 -13.31 16.91 13.60
N ASP A 472 -13.79 18.15 13.60
CA ASP A 472 -15.13 18.47 13.09
C ASP A 472 -15.33 18.22 11.60
N ARG A 473 -14.26 18.22 10.79
CA ARG A 473 -14.34 17.87 9.37
C ARG A 473 -14.58 16.39 9.20
N TYR A 474 -13.86 15.57 9.96
CA TYR A 474 -14.04 14.13 9.98
C TYR A 474 -15.43 13.75 10.50
N LEU A 475 -15.89 14.38 11.59
CA LEU A 475 -17.23 14.15 12.14
C LEU A 475 -18.33 14.46 11.12
N ARG A 476 -18.19 15.53 10.32
CA ARG A 476 -19.11 15.80 9.20
C ARG A 476 -19.06 14.72 8.14
N ALA A 477 -17.86 14.28 7.75
CA ALA A 477 -17.66 13.31 6.70
C ALA A 477 -18.31 11.95 7.03
N VAL A 478 -18.26 11.52 8.30
CA VAL A 478 -18.86 10.26 8.75
C VAL A 478 -20.31 10.39 9.21
N GLY A 479 -20.91 11.59 9.11
CA GLY A 479 -22.29 11.83 9.56
C GLY A 479 -22.50 11.61 11.06
N TYR A 480 -21.52 12.00 11.88
CA TYR A 480 -21.57 11.78 13.33
C TYR A 480 -22.81 12.42 13.97
N ALA A 481 -23.50 11.64 14.81
CA ALA A 481 -24.64 12.09 15.60
C ALA A 481 -24.18 12.55 17.00
N THR A 482 -24.27 13.86 17.26
CA THR A 482 -23.97 14.46 18.56
C THR A 482 -24.86 13.88 19.66
N LYS A 483 -24.24 13.42 20.75
CA LYS A 483 -24.92 12.86 21.93
C LYS A 483 -25.34 13.95 22.90
N SER A 484 -24.58 15.03 22.99
CA SER A 484 -24.89 16.20 23.81
C SER A 484 -26.20 16.88 23.41
N LYS A 485 -26.91 17.40 24.42
CA LYS A 485 -28.08 18.26 24.25
C LYS A 485 -27.73 19.73 23.97
N ARG A 486 -26.45 20.13 24.01
CA ARG A 486 -26.01 21.52 23.75
C ARG A 486 -26.34 22.01 22.34
N GLY A 487 -26.55 21.09 21.40
CA GLY A 487 -26.79 21.40 20.00
C GLY A 487 -25.51 21.72 19.24
N GLY A 488 -25.54 21.48 17.93
CA GLY A 488 -24.39 21.65 17.05
C GLY A 488 -23.46 20.43 17.01
N LEU A 489 -22.45 20.52 16.14
CA LEU A 489 -21.44 19.47 15.98
C LEU A 489 -20.23 19.75 16.88
N PRO A 490 -19.71 18.76 17.63
CA PRO A 490 -18.49 18.92 18.39
C PRO A 490 -17.34 19.39 17.50
N LYS A 491 -16.45 20.20 18.07
CA LYS A 491 -15.23 20.65 17.40
C LYS A 491 -14.11 19.63 17.46
N MET A 492 -14.18 18.76 18.46
CA MET A 492 -13.29 17.64 18.65
C MET A 492 -14.06 16.53 19.36
N LEU A 493 -13.80 15.28 18.98
CA LEU A 493 -14.30 14.08 19.63
C LEU A 493 -13.12 13.21 20.05
N LEU A 494 -13.13 12.74 21.30
CA LEU A 494 -12.27 11.64 21.74
C LEU A 494 -13.11 10.39 22.00
N ILE A 495 -12.67 9.26 21.47
CA ILE A 495 -13.24 7.94 21.78
C ILE A 495 -12.14 7.10 22.38
N GLY A 496 -12.37 6.51 23.55
CA GLY A 496 -11.36 5.67 24.20
C GLY A 496 -11.93 4.45 24.89
N ASP A 497 -11.14 3.39 24.95
CA ASP A 497 -11.50 2.16 25.65
C ASP A 497 -10.64 2.02 26.91
N ILE A 498 -11.28 1.84 28.06
CA ILE A 498 -10.64 1.58 29.35
C ILE A 498 -10.93 0.14 29.72
N ALA A 499 -9.88 -0.63 29.96
CA ALA A 499 -9.97 -2.07 30.21
C ALA A 499 -9.29 -2.46 31.54
N GLY A 500 -9.80 -3.48 32.22
CA GLY A 500 -9.17 -4.04 33.42
C GLY A 500 -9.92 -5.28 33.91
N ASP A 501 -9.32 -6.03 34.84
CA ASP A 501 -9.96 -7.20 35.44
C ASP A 501 -10.79 -6.86 36.70
N ASP A 502 -10.66 -5.64 37.24
CA ASP A 502 -11.51 -5.09 38.31
C ASP A 502 -12.50 -4.07 37.73
N ALA A 503 -13.79 -4.41 37.78
CA ALA A 503 -14.87 -3.56 37.26
C ALA A 503 -14.97 -2.19 37.94
N ASP A 504 -14.69 -2.10 39.24
CA ASP A 504 -14.79 -0.87 40.01
C ASP A 504 -13.58 0.02 39.74
N ALA A 505 -12.39 -0.55 39.57
CA ALA A 505 -11.20 0.19 39.15
C ALA A 505 -11.38 0.80 37.76
N VAL A 506 -11.90 0.02 36.80
CA VAL A 506 -12.25 0.50 35.45
C VAL A 506 -13.31 1.62 35.53
N ALA A 507 -14.32 1.47 36.40
CA ALA A 507 -15.34 2.49 36.62
C ALA A 507 -14.75 3.81 37.12
N ARG A 508 -13.91 3.76 38.16
CA ARG A 508 -13.27 4.94 38.76
C ARG A 508 -12.39 5.67 37.74
N ALA A 509 -11.55 4.94 37.00
CA ALA A 509 -10.71 5.53 35.96
C ALA A 509 -11.54 6.19 34.85
N THR A 510 -12.64 5.53 34.44
CA THR A 510 -13.57 6.07 33.44
C THR A 510 -14.23 7.37 33.92
N SER A 511 -14.70 7.42 35.17
CA SER A 511 -15.29 8.63 35.76
C SER A 511 -14.28 9.78 35.82
N GLU A 512 -13.02 9.49 36.13
CA GLU A 512 -11.96 10.49 36.18
C GLU A 512 -11.63 11.07 34.80
N ILE A 513 -11.61 10.24 33.76
CA ILE A 513 -11.47 10.70 32.37
C ILE A 513 -12.60 11.67 31.98
N VAL A 514 -13.84 11.33 32.33
CA VAL A 514 -14.99 12.22 32.09
C VAL A 514 -14.84 13.53 32.86
N ARG A 515 -14.33 13.50 34.10
CA ARG A 515 -14.05 14.70 34.89
C ARG A 515 -13.00 15.59 34.22
N ILE A 516 -11.92 15.00 33.70
CA ILE A 516 -10.88 15.71 32.93
C ILE A 516 -11.51 16.39 31.72
N ALA A 517 -12.31 15.66 30.92
CA ALA A 517 -12.97 16.23 29.74
C ALA A 517 -13.91 17.40 30.10
N ASN A 518 -14.72 17.24 31.15
CA ASN A 518 -15.65 18.27 31.62
C ASN A 518 -14.93 19.55 32.05
N SER A 519 -13.69 19.46 32.56
CA SER A 519 -12.87 20.62 32.91
C SER A 519 -12.34 21.41 31.70
N ARG A 520 -12.46 20.84 30.49
CA ARG A 520 -11.98 21.38 29.22
C ARG A 520 -13.11 21.65 28.22
N SER A 521 -14.28 22.06 28.72
CA SER A 521 -15.50 22.31 27.91
C SER A 521 -16.01 21.09 27.15
N GLY A 522 -15.60 19.88 27.56
CA GLY A 522 -16.11 18.62 27.06
C GLY A 522 -17.37 18.16 27.79
N GLU A 523 -18.07 17.21 27.18
CA GLU A 523 -19.10 16.37 27.81
C GLU A 523 -18.75 14.91 27.56
N GLY A 524 -18.71 14.11 28.64
CA GLY A 524 -18.38 12.68 28.57
C GLY A 524 -19.58 11.76 28.66
N PHE A 525 -19.59 10.74 27.80
CA PHE A 525 -20.57 9.65 27.75
C PHE A 525 -19.84 8.32 27.89
N VAL A 526 -20.48 7.34 28.55
CA VAL A 526 -19.86 6.04 28.83
C VAL A 526 -20.75 4.92 28.33
N ALA A 527 -20.21 4.06 27.47
CA ALA A 527 -20.83 2.82 27.04
C ALA A 527 -20.22 1.62 27.80
N ILE A 528 -21.07 0.89 28.51
CA ILE A 528 -20.67 -0.25 29.35
C ILE A 528 -20.97 -1.61 28.70
N SER A 529 -21.94 -1.68 27.78
CA SER A 529 -22.32 -2.92 27.09
C SER A 529 -21.89 -2.91 25.61
N PRO A 530 -21.71 -4.08 24.98
CA PRO A 530 -21.45 -4.17 23.54
C PRO A 530 -22.52 -3.46 22.69
N GLU A 531 -23.80 -3.55 23.06
CA GLU A 531 -24.92 -2.89 22.37
C GLU A 531 -24.85 -1.38 22.50
N ALA A 532 -24.44 -0.87 23.67
CA ALA A 532 -24.25 0.55 23.88
C ALA A 532 -23.07 1.11 23.07
N ARG A 533 -22.02 0.31 22.83
CA ARG A 533 -20.87 0.70 21.99
C ARG A 533 -21.18 0.76 20.49
N LYS A 534 -22.26 0.09 20.04
CA LYS A 534 -22.73 0.15 18.65
C LYS A 534 -23.54 1.42 18.34
N LYS A 535 -23.94 2.19 19.36
CA LYS A 535 -24.70 3.44 19.26
C LYS A 535 -23.78 4.64 19.47
#